data_AF-X0S5U9-F1
#
_entry.id   AF-X0S5U9-F1
#
_cell.length_a   1.000
_cell.length_b   1.000
_cell.length_c   1.000
_cell.angle_alpha   90.00
_cell.angle_beta   90.00
_cell.angle_gamma   90.00
#
_symmetry.space_group_name_H-M   'P 1'
#
loop_
_entity.id
_entity.type
_entity.pdbx_description
1 polymer ?
#
loop_
_entity_poly.entity_id
_entity_poly.type
_entity_poly.pdbx_seq_one_letter_code
_entity_poly.pdbx_strand_id
1 'polypeptide(L)'
;IKANKDHWGFYQYRIAKYSRTIPIFHIKRTAKATLSYLVSRRPWGLSAKEAEVLLGRDCGRVLKQLVEANAIQERLYNGEKIYLHRFHKKAGLQLNHRRTNPRFKKDDEDIEGKDKVGVITYEELCREFKVVLSETDEFCDVSFDRLSAILLMFKTNKTLRTMENWIVYNPRIKQAVGMAIPIDHTTLNRAFNGVGEDFLKKVFHRLVMKLHEKGVITGRFLVVDATHIYAFCNTRKNTDINGVEGAAWGIHQGSFYGYKVHILIDSESEMPLAMIVSSGEDHDSTHFIPLMEEFDRHYDFDEIIAVLADGAYDNQSFRKIVQGLTGGIFLPACNPRKSKILKMMKQKIKKLFEKHGDKIHSVQDAFKYLGQTFLTDFNIDIGTKTESKLVEMISERLHRPFRAAVERVFSRLKAINQFEKPQSRNPSYVKKTIWWCLIGQLIQALTAHNKGLPGSMRKRTMLV
;
A
#
# COMPACT_ATOMS: atom_id res chain seq x y z
N ILE A 1 3.60 -6.64 54.09
CA ILE A 1 3.80 -6.50 52.62
C ILE A 1 3.97 -7.84 51.87
N LYS A 2 4.08 -9.00 52.54
CA LYS A 2 4.14 -10.33 51.89
C LYS A 2 2.78 -10.94 51.48
N ALA A 3 1.65 -10.34 51.86
CA ALA A 3 0.32 -10.98 51.75
C ALA A 3 -0.45 -10.74 50.43
N ASN A 4 0.02 -9.89 49.51
CA ASN A 4 -0.66 -9.63 48.23
C ASN A 4 0.16 -10.15 47.04
N LYS A 5 0.87 -11.27 47.20
CA LYS A 5 1.51 -11.97 46.09
C LYS A 5 0.86 -13.32 45.91
N ASP A 6 0.54 -13.67 44.68
CA ASP A 6 0.20 -15.06 44.38
C ASP A 6 1.44 -15.96 44.50
N HIS A 7 1.24 -17.28 44.36
CA HIS A 7 2.31 -18.26 44.48
C HIS A 7 3.38 -18.18 43.38
N TRP A 8 3.23 -17.25 42.43
CA TRP A 8 4.20 -16.92 41.38
C TRP A 8 4.88 -15.55 41.60
N GLY A 9 4.49 -14.79 42.63
CA GLY A 9 5.15 -13.56 43.06
C GLY A 9 4.51 -12.24 42.57
N PHE A 10 3.31 -12.26 41.97
CA PHE A 10 2.67 -11.09 41.35
C PHE A 10 1.88 -10.26 42.36
N TYR A 11 2.05 -8.91 42.38
CA TYR A 11 1.24 -8.06 43.29
C TYR A 11 -0.20 -7.90 42.80
N GLN A 12 -1.15 -8.18 43.69
CA GLN A 12 -2.56 -7.85 43.49
C GLN A 12 -2.88 -6.49 44.13
N TYR A 13 -3.41 -5.54 43.36
CA TYR A 13 -3.99 -4.30 43.88
C TYR A 13 -5.45 -4.16 43.42
N ARG A 14 -6.31 -3.74 44.36
CA ARG A 14 -7.77 -3.67 44.19
C ARG A 14 -8.20 -2.22 44.40
N ILE A 15 -8.73 -1.55 43.37
CA ILE A 15 -9.25 -0.18 43.50
C ILE A 15 -10.74 -0.27 43.87
N ALA A 16 -11.12 0.29 45.01
CA ALA A 16 -12.42 0.04 45.64
C ALA A 16 -13.62 0.82 45.04
N LYS A 17 -13.45 1.65 44.00
CA LYS A 17 -14.56 2.50 43.49
C LYS A 17 -15.23 1.99 42.21
N TYR A 18 -14.64 1.01 41.52
CA TYR A 18 -15.27 0.29 40.41
C TYR A 18 -14.88 -1.17 40.56
N SER A 19 -15.84 -2.09 40.45
CA SER A 19 -15.72 -3.55 40.67
C SER A 19 -14.83 -4.28 39.63
N ARG A 20 -13.63 -3.76 39.37
CA ARG A 20 -12.57 -4.37 38.59
C ARG A 20 -11.34 -4.56 39.46
N THR A 21 -11.04 -5.81 39.77
CA THR A 21 -9.70 -6.21 40.16
C THR A 21 -8.86 -6.18 38.88
N ILE A 22 -7.94 -5.24 38.75
CA ILE A 22 -7.01 -5.20 37.62
C ILE A 22 -5.74 -5.93 38.06
N PRO A 23 -5.51 -7.17 37.61
CA PRO A 23 -4.19 -7.77 37.70
C PRO A 23 -3.25 -7.00 36.75
N ILE A 24 -2.32 -6.26 37.35
CA ILE A 24 -1.21 -5.63 36.63
C ILE A 24 -0.18 -6.73 36.33
N PHE A 25 0.15 -6.96 35.06
CA PHE A 25 1.25 -7.86 34.71
C PHE A 25 2.57 -7.35 35.34
N HIS A 26 3.26 -8.25 36.02
CA HIS A 26 4.36 -7.98 36.96
C HIS A 26 5.63 -8.79 36.60
N ILE A 27 6.78 -8.47 37.25
CA ILE A 27 8.00 -9.31 37.47
C ILE A 27 8.98 -9.42 36.28
N LYS A 28 10.06 -8.63 36.15
CA LYS A 28 11.28 -8.65 36.99
C LYS A 28 11.88 -7.24 37.23
N ARG A 29 11.20 -6.19 36.76
CA ARG A 29 11.78 -4.86 36.55
C ARG A 29 11.12 -3.81 37.44
N THR A 30 11.93 -2.93 38.01
CA THR A 30 11.46 -1.72 38.73
C THR A 30 10.65 -0.82 37.79
N ALA A 31 9.88 0.14 38.31
CA ALA A 31 9.12 1.10 37.50
C ALA A 31 9.97 1.73 36.37
N LYS A 32 11.22 2.09 36.69
CA LYS A 32 12.24 2.56 35.76
C LYS A 32 12.53 1.56 34.65
N ALA A 33 12.83 0.31 35.02
CA ALA A 33 13.18 -0.72 34.05
C ALA A 33 11.98 -1.18 33.18
N THR A 34 10.75 -1.07 33.69
CA THR A 34 9.52 -1.28 32.91
C THR A 34 9.28 -0.16 31.91
N LEU A 35 9.41 1.11 32.33
CA LEU A 35 9.25 2.26 31.45
C LEU A 35 10.34 2.31 30.37
N SER A 36 11.60 2.09 30.74
CA SER A 36 12.71 2.00 29.78
C SER A 36 12.48 0.87 28.76
N TYR A 37 11.97 -0.29 29.20
CA TYR A 37 11.60 -1.37 28.29
C TYR A 37 10.47 -0.97 27.34
N LEU A 38 9.38 -0.38 27.84
CA LEU A 38 8.25 0.06 27.02
C LEU A 38 8.66 1.09 25.98
N VAL A 39 9.45 2.09 26.39
CA VAL A 39 10.01 3.11 25.51
C VAL A 39 10.91 2.48 24.45
N SER A 40 11.71 1.46 24.79
CA SER A 40 12.61 0.80 23.83
C SER A 40 11.90 -0.10 22.82
N ARG A 41 10.75 -0.69 23.18
CA ARG A 41 10.06 -1.70 22.36
C ARG A 41 8.90 -1.14 21.55
N ARG A 42 8.31 -0.02 21.96
CA ARG A 42 7.19 0.58 21.22
C ARG A 42 7.69 1.20 19.93
N PRO A 43 7.12 0.84 18.76
CA PRO A 43 7.55 1.39 17.49
C PRO A 43 7.37 2.90 17.37
N TRP A 44 6.57 3.57 18.21
CA TRP A 44 6.29 5.02 18.17
C TRP A 44 6.64 5.77 19.47
N GLY A 45 7.49 5.18 20.31
CA GLY A 45 7.84 5.75 21.61
C GLY A 45 6.69 5.71 22.61
N LEU A 46 6.78 6.56 23.63
CA LEU A 46 5.83 6.62 24.73
C LEU A 46 5.67 8.04 25.24
N SER A 47 4.44 8.54 25.40
CA SER A 47 4.17 9.80 26.11
C SER A 47 3.94 9.59 27.61
N ALA A 48 4.02 10.64 28.41
CA ALA A 48 3.73 10.56 29.84
C ALA A 48 2.29 10.11 30.11
N LYS A 49 1.32 10.64 29.35
CA LYS A 49 -0.09 10.25 29.43
C LYS A 49 -0.30 8.79 29.04
N GLU A 50 0.36 8.32 27.98
CA GLU A 50 0.29 6.91 27.57
C GLU A 50 0.87 5.98 28.63
N ALA A 51 1.99 6.35 29.25
CA ALA A 51 2.61 5.61 30.34
C ALA A 51 1.67 5.52 31.55
N GLU A 52 1.00 6.63 31.89
CA GLU A 52 0.02 6.70 32.96
C GLU A 52 -1.19 5.82 32.70
N VAL A 53 -1.74 5.84 31.49
CA VAL A 53 -2.85 4.95 31.09
C VAL A 53 -2.43 3.47 31.15
N LEU A 54 -1.20 3.15 30.74
CA LEU A 54 -0.71 1.77 30.74
C LEU A 54 -0.41 1.22 32.13
N LEU A 55 0.10 2.07 33.03
CA LEU A 55 0.56 1.67 34.36
C LEU A 55 -0.42 2.04 35.48
N GLY A 56 -1.48 2.79 35.16
CA GLY A 56 -2.50 3.25 36.11
C GLY A 56 -1.96 4.19 37.19
N ARG A 57 -0.88 4.92 36.92
CA ARG A 57 -0.21 5.84 37.86
C ARG A 57 0.64 6.88 37.14
N ASP A 58 0.87 8.05 37.73
CA ASP A 58 1.77 9.07 37.17
C ASP A 58 3.19 8.51 36.97
N CYS A 59 3.67 8.62 35.74
CA CYS A 59 4.98 8.14 35.30
C CYS A 59 5.93 9.28 34.89
N GLY A 60 5.50 10.54 34.92
CA GLY A 60 6.25 11.68 34.41
C GLY A 60 7.60 11.87 35.12
N ARG A 61 7.61 11.82 36.46
CA ARG A 61 8.85 11.94 37.25
C ARG A 61 9.85 10.81 36.96
N VAL A 62 9.36 9.59 36.77
CA VAL A 62 10.20 8.41 36.51
C VAL A 62 10.78 8.45 35.09
N LEU A 63 10.01 8.93 34.11
CA LEU A 63 10.47 9.14 32.74
C LEU A 63 11.55 10.23 32.67
N LYS A 64 11.39 11.36 33.36
CA LYS A 64 12.45 12.38 33.47
C LYS A 64 13.74 11.81 34.06
N GLN A 65 13.65 11.05 35.15
CA GLN A 65 14.82 10.40 35.74
C GLN A 65 15.51 9.40 34.79
N LEU A 66 14.77 8.77 33.87
CA LEU A 66 15.35 7.87 32.86
C LEU A 66 16.06 8.64 31.74
N VAL A 67 15.57 9.84 31.40
CA VAL A 67 16.24 10.76 30.47
C VAL A 67 17.54 11.29 31.09
N GLU A 68 17.47 11.74 32.35
CA GLU A 68 18.64 12.20 33.13
C GLU A 68 19.71 11.10 33.25
N ALA A 69 19.28 9.84 33.42
CA ALA A 69 20.16 8.68 33.44
C ALA A 69 20.59 8.17 32.05
N ASN A 70 20.26 8.90 30.97
CA ASN A 70 20.55 8.58 29.57
C ASN A 70 20.07 7.18 29.12
N ALA A 71 19.05 6.64 29.78
CA ALA A 71 18.46 5.34 29.49
C ALA A 71 17.43 5.40 28.35
N ILE A 72 16.87 6.59 28.12
CA ILE A 72 15.90 6.93 27.06
C ILE A 72 16.16 8.38 26.61
N GLN A 73 15.64 8.77 25.45
CA GLN A 73 15.69 10.16 24.96
C GLN A 73 14.31 10.81 25.07
N GLU A 74 14.24 12.14 25.20
CA GLU A 74 13.00 12.89 25.02
C GLU A 74 13.06 13.78 23.78
N ARG A 75 11.94 13.91 23.05
CA ARG A 75 11.75 14.91 22.00
C ARG A 75 10.34 15.49 22.07
N LEU A 76 10.20 16.74 21.66
CA LEU A 76 8.89 17.38 21.55
C LEU A 76 8.20 16.96 20.24
N TYR A 77 6.93 16.61 20.31
CA TYR A 77 6.08 16.33 19.14
C TYR A 77 4.66 16.83 19.39
N ASN A 78 4.16 17.73 18.53
CA ASN A 78 2.85 18.41 18.68
C ASN A 78 2.60 18.98 20.09
N GLY A 79 3.61 19.63 20.68
CA GLY A 79 3.52 20.22 22.03
C GLY A 79 3.58 19.22 23.19
N GLU A 80 3.63 17.91 22.93
CA GLU A 80 3.77 16.86 23.94
C GLU A 80 5.21 16.31 23.97
N LYS A 81 5.72 16.01 25.18
CA LYS A 81 7.01 15.32 25.34
C LYS A 81 6.84 13.82 25.07
N ILE A 82 7.57 13.32 24.07
CA ILE A 82 7.62 11.90 23.72
C ILE A 82 8.96 11.32 24.12
N TYR A 83 8.90 10.23 24.87
CA TYR A 83 10.06 9.47 25.31
C TYR A 83 10.34 8.34 24.33
N LEU A 84 11.59 8.25 23.92
CA LEU A 84 12.07 7.47 22.78
C LEU A 84 13.29 6.64 23.19
N HIS A 85 13.64 5.69 22.33
CA HIS A 85 14.77 4.80 22.48
C HIS A 85 16.07 5.62 22.62
N ARG A 86 17.02 5.16 23.47
CA ARG A 86 18.28 5.88 23.71
C ARG A 86 19.14 6.13 22.46
N PHE A 87 19.15 5.20 21.51
CA PHE A 87 19.87 5.34 20.24
C PHE A 87 19.13 6.23 19.23
N HIS A 88 19.79 7.27 18.71
CA HIS A 88 19.20 8.26 17.81
C HIS A 88 18.53 7.68 16.56
N LYS A 89 19.12 6.67 15.91
CA LYS A 89 18.50 6.03 14.72
C LYS A 89 17.14 5.40 15.07
N LYS A 90 17.06 4.69 16.20
CA LYS A 90 15.81 4.10 16.70
C LYS A 90 14.81 5.14 17.21
N ALA A 91 15.28 6.22 17.84
CA ALA A 91 14.43 7.33 18.23
C ALA A 91 13.82 8.06 17.01
N GLY A 92 14.60 8.21 15.94
CA GLY A 92 14.14 8.74 14.65
C GLY A 92 13.04 7.87 14.04
N LEU A 93 13.25 6.54 14.00
CA LEU A 93 12.24 5.57 13.59
C LEU A 93 10.96 5.70 14.43
N GLN A 94 11.12 5.83 15.74
CA GLN A 94 9.97 5.96 16.63
C GLN A 94 9.15 7.24 16.42
N LEU A 95 9.81 8.36 16.21
CA LEU A 95 9.11 9.59 15.84
C LEU A 95 8.41 9.47 14.49
N ASN A 96 9.06 8.83 13.51
CA ASN A 96 8.47 8.64 12.19
C ASN A 96 7.25 7.73 12.24
N HIS A 97 7.30 6.61 12.96
CA HIS A 97 6.12 5.76 13.19
C HIS A 97 5.00 6.50 13.93
N ARG A 98 5.34 7.38 14.87
CA ARG A 98 4.34 8.23 15.55
C ARG A 98 3.67 9.21 14.57
N ARG A 99 4.42 9.71 13.58
CA ARG A 99 3.92 10.59 12.50
C ARG A 99 3.05 9.85 11.46
N THR A 100 3.35 8.59 11.17
CA THR A 100 2.74 7.85 10.05
C THR A 100 1.62 6.89 10.43
N ASN A 101 1.43 6.58 11.71
CA ASN A 101 0.40 5.63 12.15
C ASN A 101 -1.03 6.20 11.96
N PRO A 102 -1.86 5.60 11.06
CA PRO A 102 -3.18 6.13 10.73
C PRO A 102 -4.21 6.03 11.88
N ARG A 103 -3.97 5.21 12.92
CA ARG A 103 -4.84 5.21 14.12
C ARG A 103 -4.67 6.44 15.01
N PHE A 104 -3.57 7.18 14.84
CA PHE A 104 -3.32 8.45 15.53
C PHE A 104 -3.60 9.66 14.65
N LYS A 105 -3.97 9.45 13.39
CA LYS A 105 -4.57 10.45 12.52
C LYS A 105 -6.06 10.59 12.87
N LYS A 106 -6.38 11.12 14.05
CA LYS A 106 -7.73 11.63 14.31
C LYS A 106 -7.89 13.09 13.92
N ASP A 107 -6.76 13.80 13.77
CA ASP A 107 -6.71 15.24 13.45
C ASP A 107 -5.87 15.53 12.19
N ASP A 108 -5.81 14.60 11.23
CA ASP A 108 -5.10 14.80 9.94
C ASP A 108 -6.01 15.50 8.90
N GLU A 109 -7.03 16.25 9.35
CA GLU A 109 -7.79 17.19 8.51
C GLU A 109 -7.06 18.54 8.35
N ASP A 110 -6.10 18.90 9.21
CA ASP A 110 -5.47 20.24 9.19
C ASP A 110 -3.93 20.20 9.33
N ILE A 111 -3.24 19.51 8.42
CA ILE A 111 -1.82 19.86 8.15
C ILE A 111 -1.82 20.72 6.90
N GLU A 112 -1.68 22.04 7.10
CA GLU A 112 -1.45 23.01 6.02
C GLU A 112 -0.46 22.45 5.00
N GLY A 113 -0.93 22.24 3.77
CA GLY A 113 -0.09 21.82 2.64
C GLY A 113 -0.12 20.35 2.23
N LYS A 114 -0.63 19.41 3.05
CA LYS A 114 -0.70 17.97 2.65
C LYS A 114 -1.71 17.70 1.54
N ASP A 115 -2.76 18.52 1.45
CA ASP A 115 -3.87 18.35 0.52
C ASP A 115 -3.95 19.44 -0.55
N LYS A 116 -2.84 20.14 -0.84
CA LYS A 116 -2.77 21.07 -1.98
C LYS A 116 -3.04 20.31 -3.28
N VAL A 117 -4.28 20.42 -3.76
CA VAL A 117 -4.71 20.02 -5.09
C VAL A 117 -4.59 21.25 -5.96
N GLY A 118 -3.66 21.21 -6.91
CA GLY A 118 -3.47 22.29 -7.87
C GLY A 118 -3.87 21.84 -9.26
N VAL A 119 -3.43 22.62 -10.24
CA VAL A 119 -3.67 22.37 -11.65
C VAL A 119 -2.34 22.01 -12.32
N ILE A 120 -2.35 20.99 -13.16
CA ILE A 120 -1.20 20.58 -13.98
C ILE A 120 -1.58 20.88 -15.43
N THR A 121 -0.76 21.65 -16.14
CA THR A 121 -1.04 21.95 -17.55
C THR A 121 -0.61 20.79 -18.45
N TYR A 122 -1.16 20.72 -19.66
CA TYR A 122 -0.74 19.72 -20.65
C TYR A 122 0.76 19.82 -20.96
N GLU A 123 1.28 21.05 -21.08
CA GLU A 123 2.68 21.32 -21.41
C GLU A 123 3.62 20.87 -20.28
N GLU A 124 3.22 21.09 -19.02
CA GLU A 124 4.00 20.63 -17.86
C GLU A 124 4.10 19.11 -17.82
N LEU A 125 2.98 18.42 -18.04
CA LEU A 125 2.94 16.97 -18.06
C LEU A 125 3.80 16.40 -19.20
N CYS A 126 3.68 16.96 -20.41
CA CYS A 126 4.46 16.55 -21.57
C CYS A 126 5.95 16.87 -21.40
N ARG A 127 6.30 18.02 -20.79
CA ARG A 127 7.69 18.37 -20.49
C ARG A 127 8.32 17.37 -19.52
N GLU A 128 7.65 17.05 -18.41
CA GLU A 128 8.13 16.06 -17.47
C GLU A 128 8.27 14.68 -18.15
N PHE A 129 7.32 14.32 -19.01
CA PHE A 129 7.39 13.07 -19.77
C PHE A 129 8.60 13.06 -20.71
N LYS A 130 8.91 14.18 -21.37
CA LYS A 130 10.09 14.33 -22.23
C LYS A 130 11.38 14.07 -21.48
N VAL A 131 11.51 14.64 -20.28
CA VAL A 131 12.68 14.45 -19.42
C VAL A 131 12.85 12.97 -19.09
N VAL A 132 11.78 12.30 -18.67
CA VAL A 132 11.80 10.85 -18.37
C VAL A 132 12.21 10.03 -19.60
N LEU A 133 11.66 10.34 -20.77
CA LEU A 133 12.00 9.63 -22.01
C LEU A 133 13.46 9.86 -22.42
N SER A 134 13.99 11.08 -22.25
CA SER A 134 15.39 11.39 -22.59
C SER A 134 16.42 10.67 -21.72
N GLU A 135 16.00 10.19 -20.54
CA GLU A 135 16.84 9.41 -19.63
C GLU A 135 16.60 7.90 -19.75
N THR A 136 15.70 7.47 -20.63
CA THR A 136 15.41 6.05 -20.83
C THR A 136 16.32 5.49 -21.92
N ASP A 137 17.19 4.54 -21.56
CA ASP A 137 18.19 3.92 -22.46
C ASP A 137 17.58 2.90 -23.45
N GLU A 138 16.35 3.13 -23.91
CA GLU A 138 15.65 2.26 -24.87
C GLU A 138 15.22 3.05 -26.09
N PHE A 139 15.52 2.49 -27.25
CA PHE A 139 15.14 3.10 -28.51
C PHE A 139 13.65 2.91 -28.79
N CYS A 140 12.97 3.98 -29.21
CA CYS A 140 11.60 3.93 -29.68
C CYS A 140 11.49 4.67 -31.01
N ASP A 141 11.03 3.95 -32.06
CA ASP A 141 10.81 4.51 -33.41
C ASP A 141 9.71 5.58 -33.45
N VAL A 142 8.94 5.72 -32.36
CA VAL A 142 7.83 6.66 -32.28
C VAL A 142 8.33 7.99 -31.74
N SER A 143 8.20 9.04 -32.55
CA SER A 143 8.56 10.41 -32.18
C SER A 143 7.92 10.86 -30.85
N PHE A 144 8.65 11.66 -30.08
CA PHE A 144 8.19 12.24 -28.80
C PHE A 144 6.78 12.85 -28.87
N ASP A 145 6.49 13.62 -29.92
CA ASP A 145 5.20 14.28 -30.07
C ASP A 145 4.06 13.25 -30.13
N ARG A 146 4.23 12.17 -30.88
CA ARG A 146 3.25 11.08 -30.96
C ARG A 146 3.10 10.36 -29.62
N LEU A 147 4.19 10.13 -28.89
CA LEU A 147 4.13 9.54 -27.54
C LEU A 147 3.37 10.46 -26.57
N SER A 148 3.59 11.77 -26.64
CA SER A 148 2.87 12.77 -25.85
C SER A 148 1.38 12.79 -26.19
N ALA A 149 1.02 12.70 -27.47
CA ALA A 149 -0.37 12.58 -27.89
C ALA A 149 -1.05 11.33 -27.31
N ILE A 150 -0.36 10.18 -27.32
CA ILE A 150 -0.85 8.93 -26.74
C ILE A 150 -1.01 9.06 -25.22
N LEU A 151 -0.01 9.62 -24.52
CA LEU A 151 -0.10 9.86 -23.08
C LEU A 151 -1.34 10.70 -22.73
N LEU A 152 -1.51 11.83 -23.42
CA LEU A 152 -2.64 12.72 -23.19
C LEU A 152 -3.97 12.06 -23.52
N MET A 153 -4.04 11.22 -24.56
CA MET A 153 -5.23 10.44 -24.90
C MET A 153 -5.71 9.60 -23.70
N PHE A 154 -4.81 8.85 -23.06
CA PHE A 154 -5.14 8.03 -21.90
C PHE A 154 -5.49 8.89 -20.67
N LYS A 155 -4.71 9.95 -20.41
CA LYS A 155 -4.95 10.84 -19.25
C LYS A 155 -6.29 11.57 -19.33
N THR A 156 -6.69 11.97 -20.52
CA THR A 156 -7.94 12.69 -20.78
C THR A 156 -9.10 11.76 -21.13
N ASN A 157 -8.88 10.43 -21.12
CA ASN A 157 -9.85 9.39 -21.41
C ASN A 157 -10.54 9.60 -22.78
N LYS A 158 -9.76 9.92 -23.81
CA LYS A 158 -10.23 10.18 -25.17
C LYS A 158 -9.95 9.00 -26.08
N THR A 159 -10.79 8.81 -27.10
CA THR A 159 -10.50 7.86 -28.19
C THR A 159 -9.47 8.46 -29.14
N LEU A 160 -8.86 7.63 -30.00
CA LEU A 160 -7.93 8.08 -31.04
C LEU A 160 -8.54 9.19 -31.92
N ARG A 161 -9.80 9.02 -32.36
CA ARG A 161 -10.52 10.01 -33.17
C ARG A 161 -10.80 11.31 -32.42
N THR A 162 -11.14 11.21 -31.13
CA THR A 162 -11.33 12.42 -30.32
C THR A 162 -10.01 13.14 -30.05
N MET A 163 -8.91 12.39 -29.88
CA MET A 163 -7.58 12.95 -29.71
C MET A 163 -7.09 13.67 -30.98
N GLU A 164 -7.34 13.11 -32.17
CA GLU A 164 -7.12 13.79 -33.45
C GLU A 164 -7.83 15.16 -33.47
N ASN A 165 -9.15 15.19 -33.22
CA ASN A 165 -9.90 16.45 -33.18
C ASN A 165 -9.34 17.42 -32.13
N TRP A 166 -8.91 16.92 -30.96
CA TRP A 166 -8.30 17.76 -29.94
C TRP A 166 -6.97 18.36 -30.39
N ILE A 167 -6.11 17.59 -31.05
CA ILE A 167 -4.84 18.11 -31.58
C ILE A 167 -5.09 19.17 -32.67
N VAL A 168 -6.11 18.99 -33.50
CA VAL A 168 -6.49 19.95 -34.55
C VAL A 168 -7.03 21.25 -33.96
N TYR A 169 -8.00 21.16 -33.03
CA TYR A 169 -8.81 22.30 -32.62
C TYR A 169 -8.41 22.92 -31.27
N ASN A 170 -7.58 22.26 -30.45
CA ASN A 170 -7.15 22.79 -29.15
C ASN A 170 -5.69 23.27 -29.20
N PRO A 171 -5.44 24.60 -29.20
CA PRO A 171 -4.11 25.17 -29.28
C PRO A 171 -3.17 24.72 -28.15
N ARG A 172 -3.69 24.51 -26.93
CA ARG A 172 -2.89 24.05 -25.78
C ARG A 172 -2.40 22.63 -25.97
N ILE A 173 -3.27 21.74 -26.44
CA ILE A 173 -2.89 20.36 -26.75
C ILE A 173 -1.86 20.34 -27.87
N LYS A 174 -2.09 21.12 -28.94
CA LYS A 174 -1.14 21.24 -30.05
C LYS A 174 0.24 21.73 -29.56
N GLN A 175 0.26 22.75 -28.71
CA GLN A 175 1.47 23.30 -28.11
C GLN A 175 2.17 22.28 -27.19
N ALA A 176 1.43 21.63 -26.29
CA ALA A 176 1.96 20.65 -25.35
C ALA A 176 2.58 19.43 -26.02
N VAL A 177 1.92 18.94 -27.07
CA VAL A 177 2.37 17.78 -27.85
C VAL A 177 3.54 18.18 -28.77
N GLY A 178 3.63 19.43 -29.20
CA GLY A 178 4.71 19.92 -30.06
C GLY A 178 4.52 19.66 -31.56
N MET A 179 3.35 19.20 -32.00
CA MET A 179 3.10 18.89 -33.42
C MET A 179 2.83 20.14 -34.26
N ALA A 180 3.68 20.37 -35.27
CA ALA A 180 3.45 21.40 -36.28
C ALA A 180 2.20 21.08 -37.14
N ILE A 181 2.09 19.83 -37.59
CA ILE A 181 1.03 19.33 -38.46
C ILE A 181 0.17 18.33 -37.66
N PRO A 182 -1.15 18.53 -37.55
CA PRO A 182 -2.04 17.58 -36.91
C PRO A 182 -1.98 16.21 -37.61
N ILE A 183 -2.03 15.13 -36.82
CA ILE A 183 -2.03 13.76 -37.34
C ILE A 183 -3.45 13.17 -37.28
N ASP A 184 -3.78 12.34 -38.25
CA ASP A 184 -5.03 11.60 -38.26
C ASP A 184 -4.99 10.42 -37.26
N HIS A 185 -6.16 9.96 -36.83
CA HIS A 185 -6.28 8.83 -35.89
C HIS A 185 -5.64 7.54 -36.41
N THR A 186 -5.54 7.33 -37.73
CA THR A 186 -4.86 6.15 -38.30
C THR A 186 -3.36 6.23 -38.04
N THR A 187 -2.74 7.40 -38.25
CA THR A 187 -1.32 7.62 -37.96
C THR A 187 -1.05 7.51 -36.46
N LEU A 188 -1.93 8.05 -35.61
CA LEU A 188 -1.82 7.88 -34.15
C LEU A 188 -1.95 6.40 -33.73
N ASN A 189 -2.84 5.63 -34.37
CA ASN A 189 -2.95 4.19 -34.12
C ASN A 189 -1.69 3.43 -34.56
N ARG A 190 -1.10 3.76 -35.71
CA ARG A 190 0.19 3.20 -36.14
C ARG A 190 1.29 3.51 -35.14
N ALA A 191 1.32 4.75 -34.63
CA ALA A 191 2.25 5.15 -33.58
C ALA A 191 2.05 4.29 -32.32
N PHE A 192 0.81 4.16 -31.83
CA PHE A 192 0.50 3.32 -30.67
C PHE A 192 0.98 1.87 -30.85
N ASN A 193 0.70 1.28 -32.02
CA ASN A 193 1.12 -0.08 -32.34
C ASN A 193 2.65 -0.22 -32.45
N GLY A 194 3.33 0.81 -32.94
CA GLY A 194 4.79 0.88 -33.04
C GLY A 194 5.51 1.00 -31.70
N VAL A 195 4.83 1.37 -30.61
CA VAL A 195 5.45 1.39 -29.28
C VAL A 195 5.63 -0.03 -28.75
N GLY A 196 6.86 -0.44 -28.47
CA GLY A 196 7.18 -1.75 -27.87
C GLY A 196 6.70 -1.86 -26.42
N GLU A 197 6.34 -3.08 -25.99
CA GLU A 197 5.97 -3.32 -24.57
C GLU A 197 7.18 -3.11 -23.64
N ASP A 198 8.36 -3.58 -24.04
CA ASP A 198 9.58 -3.46 -23.24
C ASP A 198 10.01 -2.00 -23.03
N PHE A 199 9.83 -1.15 -24.04
CA PHE A 199 9.99 0.29 -23.90
C PHE A 199 9.06 0.87 -22.84
N LEU A 200 7.77 0.51 -22.87
CA LEU A 200 6.80 0.99 -21.86
C LEU A 200 7.15 0.50 -20.46
N LYS A 201 7.57 -0.76 -20.31
CA LYS A 201 8.07 -1.29 -19.04
C LYS A 201 9.26 -0.49 -18.52
N LYS A 202 10.25 -0.21 -19.36
CA LYS A 202 11.42 0.59 -18.98
C LYS A 202 11.04 2.00 -18.54
N VAL A 203 10.14 2.67 -19.27
CA VAL A 203 9.61 3.99 -18.89
C VAL A 203 8.88 3.92 -17.55
N PHE A 204 8.06 2.89 -17.34
CA PHE A 204 7.35 2.66 -16.09
C PHE A 204 8.32 2.48 -14.91
N HIS A 205 9.30 1.58 -15.00
CA HIS A 205 10.27 1.33 -13.95
C HIS A 205 11.14 2.57 -13.67
N ARG A 206 11.51 3.33 -14.71
CA ARG A 206 12.23 4.60 -14.55
C ARG A 206 11.42 5.63 -13.77
N LEU A 207 10.12 5.73 -14.02
CA LEU A 207 9.22 6.61 -13.27
C LEU A 207 9.11 6.19 -11.80
N VAL A 208 9.00 4.89 -11.52
CA VAL A 208 8.98 4.36 -10.16
C VAL A 208 10.28 4.73 -9.42
N MET A 209 11.44 4.52 -10.05
CA MET A 209 12.73 4.86 -9.45
C MET A 209 12.88 6.36 -9.19
N LYS A 210 12.52 7.23 -10.13
CA LYS A 210 12.53 8.68 -9.91
C LYS A 210 11.65 9.10 -8.72
N LEU A 211 10.47 8.49 -8.59
CA LEU A 211 9.58 8.77 -7.47
C LEU A 211 10.12 8.23 -6.14
N HIS A 212 10.83 7.10 -6.16
CA HIS A 212 11.51 6.55 -5.00
C HIS A 212 12.68 7.43 -4.56
N GLU A 213 13.55 7.85 -5.49
CA GLU A 213 14.67 8.78 -5.24
C GLU A 213 14.20 10.13 -4.65
N LYS A 214 13.00 10.58 -5.05
CA LYS A 214 12.36 11.79 -4.51
C LYS A 214 11.64 11.56 -3.17
N GLY A 215 11.68 10.35 -2.63
CA GLY A 215 11.03 9.98 -1.37
C GLY A 215 9.50 9.96 -1.43
N VAL A 216 8.91 9.94 -2.63
CA VAL A 216 7.46 9.82 -2.82
C VAL A 216 7.01 8.38 -2.59
N ILE A 217 7.67 7.44 -3.27
CA ILE A 217 7.49 6.00 -3.06
C ILE A 217 8.44 5.60 -1.93
N THR A 218 7.91 5.03 -0.86
CA THR A 218 8.73 4.60 0.28
C THR A 218 9.08 3.12 0.22
N GLY A 219 8.27 2.31 -0.46
CA GLY A 219 8.48 0.86 -0.59
C GLY A 219 8.21 0.05 0.67
N ARG A 220 7.75 0.67 1.76
CA ARG A 220 7.71 0.00 3.08
C ARG A 220 6.53 -0.96 3.25
N PHE A 221 5.37 -0.59 2.69
CA PHE A 221 4.14 -1.39 2.80
C PHE A 221 3.63 -1.69 1.40
N LEU A 222 3.93 -2.89 0.93
CA LEU A 222 3.52 -3.31 -0.38
C LEU A 222 2.16 -4.00 -0.30
N VAL A 223 1.31 -3.80 -1.31
CA VAL A 223 0.01 -4.48 -1.41
C VAL A 223 -0.11 -5.12 -2.77
N VAL A 224 -0.50 -6.40 -2.79
CA VAL A 224 -0.84 -7.15 -3.99
C VAL A 224 -2.33 -7.39 -4.05
N ASP A 225 -2.92 -7.09 -5.19
CA ASP A 225 -4.29 -7.45 -5.51
C ASP A 225 -4.50 -7.56 -7.02
N ALA A 226 -5.62 -8.13 -7.42
CA ALA A 226 -5.99 -8.34 -8.82
C ALA A 226 -7.37 -7.75 -9.11
N THR A 227 -7.54 -7.20 -10.31
CA THR A 227 -8.85 -6.75 -10.79
C THR A 227 -9.14 -7.26 -12.18
N HIS A 228 -10.41 -7.51 -12.49
CA HIS A 228 -10.82 -7.88 -13.84
C HIS A 228 -10.96 -6.67 -14.75
N ILE A 229 -10.68 -6.89 -16.04
CA ILE A 229 -11.00 -5.99 -17.15
C ILE A 229 -11.67 -6.80 -18.26
N TYR A 230 -12.51 -6.15 -19.06
CA TYR A 230 -13.32 -6.83 -20.08
C TYR A 230 -12.59 -6.91 -21.41
N ALA A 231 -12.70 -8.04 -22.11
CA ALA A 231 -12.24 -8.14 -23.48
C ALA A 231 -13.18 -7.43 -24.45
N PHE A 232 -12.63 -6.94 -25.57
CA PHE A 232 -13.41 -6.37 -26.67
C PHE A 232 -14.12 -7.46 -27.48
N CYS A 233 -15.16 -8.05 -26.89
CA CYS A 233 -15.91 -9.16 -27.46
C CYS A 233 -17.41 -8.97 -27.27
N ASN A 234 -18.21 -9.40 -28.24
CA ASN A 234 -19.64 -9.58 -28.05
C ASN A 234 -19.90 -10.94 -27.38
N THR A 235 -20.03 -10.93 -26.05
CA THR A 235 -20.24 -12.12 -25.21
C THR A 235 -21.61 -12.79 -25.40
N ARG A 236 -22.52 -12.22 -26.20
CA ARG A 236 -23.77 -12.89 -26.61
C ARG A 236 -23.54 -13.93 -27.69
N LYS A 237 -22.43 -13.84 -28.43
CA LYS A 237 -22.02 -14.85 -29.41
C LYS A 237 -21.19 -15.91 -28.69
N ASN A 238 -21.18 -17.13 -29.24
CA ASN A 238 -20.34 -18.20 -28.70
C ASN A 238 -18.86 -17.77 -28.70
N THR A 239 -18.29 -17.62 -27.51
CA THR A 239 -16.90 -17.20 -27.27
C THR A 239 -15.88 -18.27 -27.61
N ASP A 240 -16.29 -19.53 -27.71
CA ASP A 240 -15.38 -20.63 -28.13
C ASP A 240 -15.05 -20.49 -29.62
N ILE A 241 -15.94 -19.86 -30.39
CA ILE A 241 -15.77 -19.61 -31.83
C ILE A 241 -15.32 -18.17 -32.10
N ASN A 242 -15.92 -17.21 -31.38
CA ASN A 242 -15.72 -15.78 -31.61
C ASN A 242 -14.89 -15.09 -30.53
N GLY A 243 -14.13 -15.86 -29.75
CA GLY A 243 -13.33 -15.40 -28.62
C GLY A 243 -12.22 -14.44 -28.98
N VAL A 244 -11.63 -13.85 -27.94
CA VAL A 244 -10.48 -12.97 -28.05
C VAL A 244 -9.28 -13.71 -27.48
N GLU A 245 -8.16 -13.67 -28.22
CA GLU A 245 -6.93 -14.30 -27.79
C GLU A 245 -6.50 -13.82 -26.40
N GLY A 246 -6.08 -14.77 -25.56
CA GLY A 246 -5.67 -14.52 -24.17
C GLY A 246 -6.79 -14.11 -23.21
N ALA A 247 -8.03 -13.95 -23.68
CA ALA A 247 -9.19 -13.66 -22.84
C ALA A 247 -9.99 -14.93 -22.55
N ALA A 248 -10.48 -15.05 -21.32
CA ALA A 248 -11.25 -16.22 -20.89
C ALA A 248 -12.37 -15.81 -19.94
N TRP A 249 -13.31 -16.73 -19.71
CA TRP A 249 -14.35 -16.56 -18.70
C TRP A 249 -13.76 -16.71 -17.30
N GLY A 250 -13.99 -15.71 -16.45
CA GLY A 250 -13.57 -15.67 -15.06
C GLY A 250 -14.72 -15.35 -14.12
N ILE A 251 -14.45 -15.47 -12.81
CA ILE A 251 -15.41 -15.14 -11.75
C ILE A 251 -14.85 -14.03 -10.88
N HIS A 252 -15.51 -12.87 -10.89
CA HIS A 252 -15.24 -11.75 -9.99
C HIS A 252 -16.51 -10.92 -9.79
N GLN A 253 -17.20 -11.11 -8.66
CA GLN A 253 -18.53 -10.51 -8.39
C GLN A 253 -19.59 -10.83 -9.47
N GLY A 254 -19.44 -11.98 -10.14
CA GLY A 254 -20.20 -12.38 -11.31
C GLY A 254 -19.29 -13.02 -12.35
N SER A 255 -19.88 -13.61 -13.39
CA SER A 255 -19.13 -14.09 -14.56
C SER A 255 -18.69 -12.89 -15.42
N PHE A 256 -17.44 -12.88 -15.87
CA PHE A 256 -16.92 -11.90 -16.82
C PHE A 256 -16.08 -12.59 -17.89
N TYR A 257 -16.06 -12.04 -19.10
CA TYR A 257 -15.16 -12.49 -20.16
C TYR A 257 -14.08 -11.44 -20.38
N GLY A 258 -12.82 -11.80 -20.14
CA GLY A 258 -11.72 -10.85 -20.25
C GLY A 258 -10.42 -11.31 -19.62
N TYR A 259 -9.75 -10.37 -18.96
CA TYR A 259 -8.42 -10.51 -18.40
C TYR A 259 -8.43 -10.15 -16.91
N LYS A 260 -7.37 -10.53 -16.21
CA LYS A 260 -7.05 -10.02 -14.88
C LYS A 260 -5.77 -9.21 -14.92
N VAL A 261 -5.76 -8.10 -14.19
CA VAL A 261 -4.59 -7.26 -13.99
C VAL A 261 -4.18 -7.39 -12.53
N HIS A 262 -3.06 -8.09 -12.30
CA HIS A 262 -2.40 -8.24 -11.00
C HIS A 262 -1.46 -7.07 -10.82
N ILE A 263 -1.57 -6.32 -9.72
CA ILE A 263 -0.71 -5.16 -9.47
C ILE A 263 -0.06 -5.28 -8.10
N LEU A 264 1.19 -4.83 -8.03
CA LEU A 264 1.89 -4.53 -6.79
C LEU A 264 1.93 -3.01 -6.63
N ILE A 265 1.55 -2.50 -5.46
CA ILE A 265 1.59 -1.07 -5.17
C ILE A 265 2.39 -0.78 -3.90
N ASP A 266 2.93 0.43 -3.81
CA ASP A 266 3.27 1.03 -2.53
C ASP A 266 2.01 1.62 -1.90
N SER A 267 1.60 1.08 -0.75
CA SER A 267 0.37 1.48 -0.08
C SER A 267 0.42 2.91 0.43
N GLU A 268 1.60 3.39 0.85
CA GLU A 268 1.74 4.70 1.45
C GLU A 268 1.55 5.81 0.43
N SER A 269 2.19 5.69 -0.75
CA SER A 269 2.05 6.64 -1.87
C SER A 269 0.86 6.37 -2.77
N GLU A 270 0.30 5.15 -2.73
CA GLU A 270 -0.72 4.64 -3.65
C GLU A 270 -0.23 4.59 -5.11
N MET A 271 1.05 4.26 -5.32
CA MET A 271 1.65 4.18 -6.65
C MET A 271 1.88 2.72 -7.07
N PRO A 272 1.63 2.39 -8.36
CA PRO A 272 1.96 1.08 -8.90
C PRO A 272 3.48 0.88 -9.00
N LEU A 273 3.93 -0.34 -8.67
CA LEU A 273 5.33 -0.75 -8.69
C LEU A 273 5.61 -1.85 -9.70
N ALA A 274 4.65 -2.74 -9.94
CA ALA A 274 4.72 -3.79 -10.94
C ALA A 274 3.30 -4.20 -11.37
N MET A 275 3.18 -4.79 -12.57
CA MET A 275 1.93 -5.38 -13.05
C MET A 275 2.15 -6.63 -13.89
N ILE A 276 1.18 -7.55 -13.85
CA ILE A 276 1.08 -8.70 -14.74
C ILE A 276 -0.36 -8.80 -15.25
N VAL A 277 -0.52 -9.15 -16.53
CA VAL A 277 -1.82 -9.42 -17.14
C VAL A 277 -1.96 -10.91 -17.39
N SER A 278 -3.08 -11.47 -16.97
CA SER A 278 -3.42 -12.87 -17.17
C SER A 278 -4.80 -13.03 -17.80
N SER A 279 -5.14 -14.26 -18.19
CA SER A 279 -6.49 -14.59 -18.65
C SER A 279 -7.51 -14.41 -17.50
N GLY A 280 -8.80 -14.35 -17.83
CA GLY A 280 -9.88 -14.27 -16.85
C GLY A 280 -10.05 -15.54 -16.00
N GLU A 281 -9.68 -16.71 -16.53
CA GLU A 281 -9.82 -18.01 -15.84
C GLU A 281 -8.68 -18.27 -14.85
N ASP A 282 -7.51 -17.68 -15.11
CA ASP A 282 -6.30 -17.91 -14.31
C ASP A 282 -6.52 -17.62 -12.83
N HIS A 283 -5.99 -18.49 -11.96
CA HIS A 283 -6.03 -18.27 -10.52
C HIS A 283 -5.02 -17.20 -10.10
N ASP A 284 -5.45 -16.22 -9.30
CA ASP A 284 -4.60 -15.09 -8.93
C ASP A 284 -3.28 -15.51 -8.24
N SER A 285 -3.31 -16.62 -7.50
CA SER A 285 -2.12 -17.16 -6.84
C SER A 285 -1.01 -17.58 -7.80
N THR A 286 -1.30 -17.96 -9.06
CA THR A 286 -0.26 -18.39 -10.01
C THR A 286 0.62 -17.24 -10.47
N HIS A 287 0.08 -16.01 -10.46
CA HIS A 287 0.76 -14.80 -10.92
C HIS A 287 1.43 -14.01 -9.79
N PHE A 288 1.28 -14.46 -8.55
CA PHE A 288 1.87 -13.81 -7.38
C PHE A 288 3.40 -13.82 -7.40
N ILE A 289 4.02 -14.99 -7.57
CA ILE A 289 5.49 -15.12 -7.57
C ILE A 289 6.10 -14.35 -8.75
N PRO A 290 5.63 -14.53 -10.01
CA PRO A 290 6.14 -13.75 -11.14
C PRO A 290 6.07 -12.25 -10.91
N LEU A 291 5.01 -11.74 -10.27
CA LEU A 291 4.85 -10.33 -9.96
C LEU A 291 5.89 -9.83 -8.94
N MET A 292 6.18 -10.65 -7.92
CA MET A 292 7.21 -10.34 -6.92
C MET A 292 8.62 -10.41 -7.51
N GLU A 293 8.88 -11.36 -8.41
CA GLU A 293 10.16 -11.46 -9.14
C GLU A 293 10.37 -10.29 -10.10
N GLU A 294 9.31 -9.80 -10.75
CA GLU A 294 9.38 -8.57 -11.56
C GLU A 294 9.76 -7.38 -10.68
N PHE A 295 9.15 -7.25 -9.50
CA PHE A 295 9.51 -6.20 -8.54
C PHE A 295 10.98 -6.31 -8.09
N ASP A 296 11.40 -7.49 -7.63
CA ASP A 296 12.75 -7.75 -7.11
C ASP A 296 13.85 -7.49 -8.15
N ARG A 297 13.60 -7.85 -9.41
CA ARG A 297 14.53 -7.61 -10.52
C ARG A 297 14.79 -6.13 -10.78
N HIS A 298 13.80 -5.28 -10.53
CA HIS A 298 13.84 -3.87 -10.92
C HIS A 298 14.17 -2.92 -9.77
N TYR A 299 14.01 -3.34 -8.52
CA TYR A 299 14.12 -2.45 -7.38
C TYR A 299 14.83 -3.11 -6.20
N ASP A 300 15.74 -2.35 -5.59
CA ASP A 300 16.39 -2.69 -4.32
C ASP A 300 15.88 -1.71 -3.25
N PHE A 301 14.76 -2.05 -2.61
CA PHE A 301 14.16 -1.21 -1.57
C PHE A 301 14.64 -1.68 -0.19
N ASP A 302 15.43 -0.84 0.48
CA ASP A 302 16.15 -1.17 1.72
C ASP A 302 15.24 -1.53 2.93
N GLU A 303 13.96 -1.11 2.94
CA GLU A 303 13.12 -1.13 4.14
C GLU A 303 11.69 -1.67 3.93
N ILE A 304 11.52 -2.77 3.18
CA ILE A 304 10.20 -3.41 3.05
C ILE A 304 9.79 -4.05 4.39
N ILE A 305 8.76 -3.49 5.04
CA ILE A 305 8.26 -3.95 6.34
C ILE A 305 7.29 -5.12 6.14
N ALA A 306 6.33 -4.96 5.23
CA ALA A 306 5.31 -5.95 5.00
C ALA A 306 4.77 -5.93 3.57
N VAL A 307 4.42 -7.13 3.10
CA VAL A 307 3.69 -7.34 1.85
C VAL A 307 2.30 -7.88 2.20
N LEU A 308 1.26 -7.15 1.86
CA LEU A 308 -0.13 -7.46 2.17
C LEU A 308 -0.84 -8.01 0.95
N ALA A 309 -1.70 -9.01 1.14
CA ALA A 309 -2.47 -9.60 0.04
C ALA A 309 -3.84 -10.11 0.51
N ASP A 310 -4.69 -10.50 -0.43
CA ASP A 310 -5.94 -11.17 -0.10
C ASP A 310 -5.77 -12.62 0.37
N GLY A 311 -6.82 -13.19 0.97
CA GLY A 311 -6.81 -14.58 1.43
C GLY A 311 -6.74 -15.60 0.31
N ALA A 312 -6.98 -15.21 -0.93
CA ALA A 312 -6.65 -16.05 -2.08
C ALA A 312 -5.14 -16.39 -2.14
N TYR A 313 -4.27 -15.51 -1.60
CA TYR A 313 -2.82 -15.66 -1.58
C TYR A 313 -2.28 -16.29 -0.28
N ASP A 314 -3.15 -16.76 0.62
CA ASP A 314 -2.73 -17.35 1.92
C ASP A 314 -2.08 -18.73 1.71
N ASN A 315 -0.80 -18.74 1.29
CA ASN A 315 0.00 -19.93 1.03
C ASN A 315 1.32 -19.90 1.84
N GLN A 316 1.69 -21.03 2.44
CA GLN A 316 2.90 -21.15 3.25
C GLN A 316 4.19 -20.97 2.43
N SER A 317 4.22 -21.42 1.17
CA SER A 317 5.39 -21.28 0.30
C SER A 317 5.67 -19.80 0.00
N PHE A 318 4.63 -19.01 -0.25
CA PHE A 318 4.74 -17.57 -0.55
C PHE A 318 5.40 -16.79 0.58
N ARG A 319 5.19 -17.17 1.85
CA ARG A 319 5.84 -16.51 2.99
C ARG A 319 7.37 -16.59 2.91
N LYS A 320 7.90 -17.78 2.59
CA LYS A 320 9.35 -17.99 2.48
C LYS A 320 9.93 -17.24 1.28
N ILE A 321 9.23 -17.29 0.15
CA ILE A 321 9.66 -16.64 -1.09
C ILE A 321 9.69 -15.12 -0.91
N VAL A 322 8.59 -14.53 -0.43
CA VAL A 322 8.52 -13.08 -0.18
C VAL A 322 9.57 -12.62 0.83
N GLN A 323 9.77 -13.38 1.91
CA GLN A 323 10.82 -13.06 2.88
C GLN A 323 12.22 -13.14 2.26
N GLY A 324 12.46 -14.08 1.34
CA GLY A 324 13.72 -14.22 0.63
C GLY A 324 13.98 -13.09 -0.38
N LEU A 325 12.98 -12.70 -1.15
CA LEU A 325 13.08 -11.62 -2.13
C LEU A 325 13.15 -10.24 -1.46
N THR A 326 12.23 -9.97 -0.53
CA THR A 326 12.02 -8.60 -0.03
C THR A 326 12.58 -8.33 1.38
N GLY A 327 12.94 -9.37 2.14
CA GLY A 327 13.22 -9.27 3.57
C GLY A 327 11.99 -8.98 4.46
N GLY A 328 10.88 -8.51 3.86
CA GLY A 328 9.64 -8.14 4.55
C GLY A 328 8.75 -9.32 4.93
N ILE A 329 7.81 -9.07 5.86
CA ILE A 329 6.86 -10.09 6.32
C ILE A 329 5.67 -10.15 5.36
N PHE A 330 5.38 -11.35 4.83
CA PHE A 330 4.16 -11.58 4.06
C PHE A 330 2.94 -11.75 4.98
N LEU A 331 1.95 -10.86 4.83
CA LEU A 331 0.74 -10.77 5.64
C LEU A 331 -0.53 -10.89 4.77
N PRO A 332 -0.84 -12.08 4.22
CA PRO A 332 -2.10 -12.29 3.53
C PRO A 332 -3.27 -12.31 4.52
N ALA A 333 -4.45 -11.85 4.10
CA ALA A 333 -5.65 -12.04 4.91
C ALA A 333 -5.88 -13.54 5.14
N CYS A 334 -6.16 -13.96 6.38
CA CYS A 334 -6.32 -15.38 6.63
C CYS A 334 -7.49 -15.97 5.83
N ASN A 335 -7.24 -17.09 5.14
CA ASN A 335 -8.23 -17.88 4.45
C ASN A 335 -8.79 -18.99 5.35
N PRO A 336 -10.03 -18.87 5.87
CA PRO A 336 -10.56 -19.82 6.84
C PRO A 336 -11.21 -21.05 6.19
N ARG A 337 -11.23 -21.17 4.84
CA ARG A 337 -12.11 -22.07 4.09
C ARG A 337 -12.00 -23.57 4.46
N LYS A 338 -10.96 -23.98 5.19
CA LYS A 338 -10.73 -25.37 5.62
C LYS A 338 -10.56 -25.57 7.13
N SER A 339 -10.78 -24.54 7.97
CA SER A 339 -10.61 -24.69 9.43
C SER A 339 -11.65 -23.90 10.23
N LYS A 340 -12.47 -24.62 10.99
CA LYS A 340 -13.44 -24.05 11.94
C LYS A 340 -12.74 -23.20 13.00
N ILE A 341 -11.57 -23.65 13.46
CA ILE A 341 -10.71 -22.93 14.40
C ILE A 341 -10.26 -21.58 13.82
N LEU A 342 -9.70 -21.57 12.60
CA LEU A 342 -9.26 -20.33 11.96
C LEU A 342 -10.44 -19.37 11.69
N LYS A 343 -11.61 -19.91 11.34
CA LYS A 343 -12.84 -19.11 11.17
C LYS A 343 -13.26 -18.43 12.47
N MET A 344 -13.28 -19.17 13.57
CA MET A 344 -13.60 -18.63 14.90
C MET A 344 -12.56 -17.60 15.36
N MET A 345 -11.28 -17.90 15.19
CA MET A 345 -10.18 -17.01 15.52
C MET A 345 -10.28 -15.69 14.74
N LYS A 346 -10.47 -15.76 13.42
CA LYS A 346 -10.67 -14.59 12.56
C LYS A 346 -11.85 -13.72 13.01
N GLN A 347 -12.98 -14.33 13.37
CA GLN A 347 -14.16 -13.61 13.86
C GLN A 347 -13.90 -12.93 15.21
N LYS A 348 -13.26 -13.61 16.15
CA LYS A 348 -12.95 -13.03 17.45
C LYS A 348 -11.91 -11.90 17.32
N ILE A 349 -10.89 -12.02 16.47
CA ILE A 349 -9.95 -10.93 16.17
C ILE A 349 -10.68 -9.74 15.52
N LYS A 350 -11.61 -10.00 14.60
CA LYS A 350 -12.45 -8.94 14.03
C LYS A 350 -13.18 -8.16 15.14
N LYS A 351 -13.87 -8.86 16.05
CA LYS A 351 -14.57 -8.26 17.20
C LYS A 351 -13.62 -7.51 18.15
N LEU A 352 -12.43 -8.04 18.39
CA LEU A 352 -11.40 -7.41 19.20
C LEU A 352 -11.05 -6.03 18.66
N PHE A 353 -10.79 -5.94 17.35
CA PHE A 353 -10.43 -4.71 16.68
C PHE A 353 -11.61 -3.74 16.51
N GLU A 354 -12.84 -4.24 16.42
CA GLU A 354 -14.05 -3.39 16.45
C GLU A 354 -14.23 -2.72 17.82
N LYS A 355 -13.93 -3.42 18.92
CA LYS A 355 -14.12 -2.91 20.28
C LYS A 355 -12.93 -2.09 20.81
N HIS A 356 -11.71 -2.44 20.39
CA HIS A 356 -10.47 -1.92 20.98
C HIS A 356 -9.47 -1.42 19.93
N GLY A 357 -9.85 -1.32 18.66
CA GLY A 357 -8.95 -0.95 17.55
C GLY A 357 -8.07 0.25 17.86
N ASP A 358 -8.67 1.34 18.36
CA ASP A 358 -7.97 2.59 18.68
C ASP A 358 -6.88 2.45 19.77
N LYS A 359 -6.94 1.37 20.58
CA LYS A 359 -5.99 1.11 21.67
C LYS A 359 -4.97 0.02 21.32
N ILE A 360 -5.16 -0.67 20.20
CA ILE A 360 -4.29 -1.73 19.74
C ILE A 360 -3.33 -1.12 18.72
N HIS A 361 -2.05 -1.07 19.04
CA HIS A 361 -1.05 -0.54 18.11
C HIS A 361 0.06 -1.56 17.81
N SER A 362 0.10 -2.66 18.56
CA SER A 362 1.03 -3.76 18.41
C SER A 362 0.32 -5.08 18.64
N VAL A 363 0.96 -6.19 18.23
CA VAL A 363 0.46 -7.53 18.53
C VAL A 363 0.35 -7.74 20.05
N GLN A 364 1.31 -7.19 20.81
CA GLN A 364 1.31 -7.27 22.28
C GLN A 364 0.13 -6.51 22.89
N ASP A 365 -0.26 -5.36 22.33
CA ASP A 365 -1.46 -4.65 22.80
C ASP A 365 -2.73 -5.46 22.51
N ALA A 366 -2.81 -6.16 21.37
CA ALA A 366 -3.94 -7.03 21.05
C ALA A 366 -4.06 -8.19 22.05
N PHE A 367 -2.94 -8.81 22.44
CA PHE A 367 -2.92 -9.88 23.42
C PHE A 367 -3.47 -9.46 24.79
N LYS A 368 -3.23 -8.21 25.23
CA LYS A 368 -3.81 -7.69 26.49
C LYS A 368 -5.34 -7.73 26.49
N TYR A 369 -5.95 -7.54 25.32
CA TYR A 369 -7.41 -7.50 25.17
C TYR A 369 -8.03 -8.85 24.80
N LEU A 370 -7.22 -9.84 24.36
CA LEU A 370 -7.72 -11.16 24.00
C LEU A 370 -8.12 -12.02 25.21
N GLY A 371 -7.61 -11.71 26.40
CA GLY A 371 -7.91 -12.47 27.63
C GLY A 371 -7.27 -13.87 27.62
N GLN A 372 -6.87 -14.37 28.79
CA GLN A 372 -6.16 -15.65 28.90
C GLN A 372 -7.02 -16.83 28.42
N THR A 373 -8.34 -16.76 28.66
CA THR A 373 -9.32 -17.78 28.23
C THR A 373 -9.34 -18.00 26.72
N PHE A 374 -9.10 -16.95 25.93
CA PHE A 374 -9.03 -17.10 24.47
C PHE A 374 -7.84 -17.96 24.02
N LEU A 375 -6.67 -17.80 24.65
CA LEU A 375 -5.47 -18.54 24.27
C LEU A 375 -5.59 -20.02 24.66
N THR A 376 -6.20 -20.31 25.81
CA THR A 376 -6.53 -21.68 26.24
C THR A 376 -7.65 -22.31 25.39
N ASP A 377 -8.70 -21.57 25.01
CA ASP A 377 -9.80 -22.06 24.14
C ASP A 377 -9.30 -22.60 22.79
N PHE A 378 -8.16 -22.10 22.30
CA PHE A 378 -7.58 -22.50 21.02
C PHE A 378 -6.34 -23.40 21.16
N ASN A 379 -6.04 -23.86 22.38
CA ASN A 379 -4.88 -24.70 22.70
C ASN A 379 -3.57 -24.13 22.10
N ILE A 380 -3.40 -22.81 22.23
CA ILE A 380 -2.24 -22.09 21.66
C ILE A 380 -1.12 -22.14 22.69
N ASP A 381 -0.24 -23.12 22.57
CA ASP A 381 1.05 -23.11 23.28
C ASP A 381 2.03 -22.18 22.58
N ILE A 382 2.90 -21.55 23.36
CA ILE A 382 3.95 -20.65 22.85
C ILE A 382 4.92 -21.48 21.99
N GLY A 383 5.13 -21.07 20.74
CA GLY A 383 5.94 -21.76 19.73
C GLY A 383 5.13 -22.62 18.74
N THR A 384 3.80 -22.67 18.85
CA THR A 384 2.96 -23.48 17.96
C THR A 384 2.59 -22.79 16.64
N LYS A 385 2.27 -23.59 15.61
CA LYS A 385 1.79 -23.09 14.31
C LYS A 385 0.51 -22.23 14.43
N THR A 386 -0.33 -22.51 15.41
CA THR A 386 -1.55 -21.75 15.73
C THR A 386 -1.26 -20.40 16.39
N GLU A 387 -0.25 -20.30 17.26
CA GLU A 387 0.25 -19.02 17.78
C GLU A 387 0.77 -18.14 16.65
N SER A 388 1.61 -18.72 15.78
CA SER A 388 2.16 -18.02 14.62
C SER A 388 1.03 -17.47 13.73
N LYS A 389 -0.04 -18.24 13.51
CA LYS A 389 -1.18 -17.79 12.72
C LYS A 389 -2.02 -16.72 13.42
N LEU A 390 -2.17 -16.79 14.74
CA LEU A 390 -2.82 -15.74 15.54
C LEU A 390 -2.04 -14.42 15.46
N VAL A 391 -0.73 -14.47 15.66
CA VAL A 391 0.17 -13.31 15.53
C VAL A 391 0.08 -12.73 14.12
N GLU A 392 0.08 -13.57 13.09
CA GLU A 392 -0.07 -13.16 11.70
C GLU A 392 -1.43 -12.50 11.45
N MET A 393 -2.54 -13.07 11.94
CA MET A 393 -3.87 -12.48 11.80
C MET A 393 -3.98 -11.13 12.50
N ILE A 394 -3.40 -10.98 13.69
CA ILE A 394 -3.37 -9.70 14.40
C ILE A 394 -2.50 -8.69 13.64
N SER A 395 -1.37 -9.13 13.10
CA SER A 395 -0.45 -8.30 12.32
C SER A 395 -1.08 -7.85 11.00
N GLU A 396 -1.73 -8.74 10.26
CA GLU A 396 -2.53 -8.37 9.08
C GLU A 396 -3.62 -7.38 9.48
N ARG A 397 -4.33 -7.61 10.58
CA ARG A 397 -5.42 -6.72 11.02
C ARG A 397 -4.93 -5.33 11.43
N LEU A 398 -3.71 -5.22 11.97
CA LEU A 398 -3.06 -3.95 12.26
C LEU A 398 -2.76 -3.16 10.98
N HIS A 399 -2.26 -3.85 9.96
CA HIS A 399 -1.85 -3.24 8.69
C HIS A 399 -2.97 -3.23 7.65
N ARG A 400 -4.14 -3.79 7.94
CA ARG A 400 -5.29 -3.88 7.04
C ARG A 400 -5.73 -2.54 6.43
N PRO A 401 -5.65 -1.38 7.11
CA PRO A 401 -5.95 -0.09 6.47
C PRO A 401 -5.11 0.18 5.22
N PHE A 402 -3.87 -0.32 5.16
CA PHE A 402 -2.99 -0.19 3.99
C PHE A 402 -3.52 -0.96 2.78
N ARG A 403 -4.27 -2.06 2.97
CA ARG A 403 -4.90 -2.76 1.85
C ARG A 403 -5.90 -1.90 1.09
N ALA A 404 -6.57 -0.95 1.74
CA ALA A 404 -7.53 -0.07 1.06
C ALA A 404 -6.87 0.83 -0.02
N ALA A 405 -5.55 0.99 -0.01
CA ALA A 405 -4.81 1.73 -1.03
C ALA A 405 -4.94 1.11 -2.42
N VAL A 406 -4.92 -0.23 -2.53
CA VAL A 406 -4.98 -0.92 -3.83
C VAL A 406 -6.32 -0.72 -4.52
N GLU A 407 -7.40 -0.71 -3.74
CA GLU A 407 -8.75 -0.39 -4.23
C GLU A 407 -8.84 1.04 -4.76
N ARG A 408 -8.15 2.00 -4.12
CA ARG A 408 -8.09 3.37 -4.61
C ARG A 408 -7.29 3.48 -5.91
N VAL A 409 -6.19 2.73 -6.04
CA VAL A 409 -5.44 2.63 -7.30
C VAL A 409 -6.32 2.06 -8.42
N PHE A 410 -6.99 0.93 -8.18
CA PHE A 410 -7.90 0.33 -9.15
C PHE A 410 -9.06 1.24 -9.50
N SER A 411 -9.67 1.93 -8.53
CA SER A 411 -10.72 2.90 -8.78
C SER A 411 -10.27 4.00 -9.75
N ARG A 412 -9.05 4.53 -9.58
CA ARG A 412 -8.47 5.52 -10.50
C ARG A 412 -8.19 4.95 -11.88
N LEU A 413 -7.76 3.70 -11.98
CA LEU A 413 -7.51 3.05 -13.25
C LEU A 413 -8.82 2.76 -13.99
N LYS A 414 -9.83 2.21 -13.32
CA LYS A 414 -11.16 1.93 -13.89
C LYS A 414 -11.92 3.21 -14.30
N ALA A 415 -11.59 4.36 -13.72
CA ALA A 415 -12.09 5.66 -14.19
C ALA A 415 -11.58 6.04 -15.60
N ILE A 416 -10.59 5.31 -16.14
CA ILE A 416 -10.15 5.37 -17.53
C ILE A 416 -10.88 4.23 -18.28
N ASN A 417 -11.80 4.58 -19.17
CA ASN A 417 -12.65 3.60 -19.86
C ASN A 417 -11.81 2.59 -20.67
N GLN A 418 -10.68 3.02 -21.22
CA GLN A 418 -9.77 2.17 -21.97
C GLN A 418 -9.03 1.14 -21.10
N PHE A 419 -8.87 1.39 -19.79
CA PHE A 419 -8.33 0.39 -18.87
C PHE A 419 -9.37 -0.70 -18.57
N GLU A 420 -10.59 -0.30 -18.23
CA GLU A 420 -11.65 -1.26 -17.87
C GLU A 420 -12.14 -2.06 -19.09
N LYS A 421 -12.22 -1.42 -20.25
CA LYS A 421 -12.73 -1.97 -21.51
C LYS A 421 -11.80 -1.58 -22.67
N PRO A 422 -10.60 -2.18 -22.77
CA PRO A 422 -9.70 -1.96 -23.90
C PRO A 422 -10.41 -2.28 -25.22
N GLN A 423 -10.31 -1.38 -26.20
CA GLN A 423 -11.04 -1.47 -27.47
C GLN A 423 -10.24 -2.25 -28.54
N SER A 424 -9.66 -3.39 -28.16
CA SER A 424 -8.88 -4.21 -29.09
C SER A 424 -8.99 -5.70 -28.77
N ARG A 425 -8.88 -6.52 -29.81
CA ARG A 425 -8.81 -7.98 -29.72
C ARG A 425 -7.37 -8.50 -29.68
N ASN A 426 -6.38 -7.64 -29.88
CA ASN A 426 -4.97 -8.02 -29.87
C ASN A 426 -4.43 -7.97 -28.42
N PRO A 427 -3.89 -9.08 -27.87
CA PRO A 427 -3.37 -9.13 -26.50
C PRO A 427 -2.27 -8.10 -26.21
N SER A 428 -1.38 -7.87 -27.19
CA SER A 428 -0.30 -6.88 -27.06
C SER A 428 -0.87 -5.46 -26.92
N TYR A 429 -1.90 -5.13 -27.70
CA TYR A 429 -2.58 -3.83 -27.59
C TYR A 429 -3.20 -3.63 -26.20
N VAL A 430 -3.82 -4.68 -25.65
CA VAL A 430 -4.41 -4.66 -24.29
C VAL A 430 -3.33 -4.38 -23.25
N LYS A 431 -2.19 -5.10 -23.30
CA LYS A 431 -1.07 -4.87 -22.39
C LYS A 431 -0.52 -3.44 -22.48
N LYS A 432 -0.25 -2.96 -23.70
CA LYS A 432 0.22 -1.58 -23.94
C LYS A 432 -0.76 -0.54 -23.37
N THR A 433 -2.06 -0.75 -23.54
CA THR A 433 -3.11 0.12 -22.99
C THR A 433 -3.01 0.24 -21.47
N ILE A 434 -2.81 -0.89 -20.78
CA ILE A 434 -2.68 -0.90 -19.33
C ILE A 434 -1.40 -0.21 -18.89
N TRP A 435 -0.27 -0.48 -19.56
CA TRP A 435 1.00 0.22 -19.31
C TRP A 435 0.87 1.74 -19.42
N TRP A 436 0.22 2.24 -20.48
CA TRP A 436 -0.03 3.68 -20.64
C TRP A 436 -0.88 4.27 -19.51
N CYS A 437 -1.87 3.53 -19.00
CA CYS A 437 -2.67 3.97 -17.87
C CYS A 437 -1.83 4.10 -16.59
N LEU A 438 -0.93 3.14 -16.33
CA LEU A 438 -0.03 3.18 -15.17
C LEU A 438 1.04 4.26 -15.29
N ILE A 439 1.71 4.37 -16.45
CA ILE A 439 2.66 5.44 -16.77
C ILE A 439 1.99 6.80 -16.57
N GLY A 440 0.74 6.94 -17.02
CA GLY A 440 -0.07 8.13 -16.81
C GLY A 440 -0.32 8.49 -15.35
N GLN A 441 -0.42 7.51 -14.44
CA GLN A 441 -0.53 7.79 -13.00
C GLN A 441 0.81 8.26 -12.43
N LEU A 442 1.90 7.55 -12.75
CA LEU A 442 3.22 7.87 -12.23
C LEU A 442 3.75 9.22 -12.73
N ILE A 443 3.57 9.54 -14.01
CA ILE A 443 4.02 10.84 -14.55
C ILE A 443 3.24 12.01 -13.96
N GLN A 444 1.94 11.82 -13.68
CA GLN A 444 1.15 12.82 -12.97
C GLN A 444 1.67 13.01 -11.54
N ALA A 445 1.99 11.92 -10.84
CA ALA A 445 2.55 11.98 -9.49
C ALA A 445 3.90 12.70 -9.46
N LEU A 446 4.77 12.41 -10.43
CA LEU A 446 6.07 13.07 -10.58
C LEU A 446 5.92 14.58 -10.86
N THR A 447 5.05 14.93 -11.80
CA THR A 447 4.76 16.34 -12.14
C THR A 447 4.17 17.08 -10.94
N ALA A 448 3.21 16.48 -10.23
CA ALA A 448 2.60 17.04 -9.04
C ALA A 448 3.62 17.26 -7.92
N HIS A 449 4.52 16.29 -7.69
CA HIS A 449 5.59 16.40 -6.72
C HIS A 449 6.54 17.56 -7.05
N ASN A 450 7.01 17.65 -8.30
CA ASN A 450 7.90 18.73 -8.74
C ASN A 450 7.25 20.12 -8.61
N LYS A 451 5.93 20.21 -8.70
CA LYS A 451 5.16 21.46 -8.45
C LYS A 451 4.84 21.73 -6.98
N GLY A 452 5.21 20.85 -6.05
CA GLY A 452 4.83 20.99 -4.64
C GLY A 452 3.33 20.83 -4.39
N LEU A 453 2.65 20.00 -5.18
CA LEU A 453 1.21 19.70 -5.10
C LEU A 453 0.98 18.25 -4.61
N PRO A 454 1.25 17.94 -3.33
CA PRO A 454 1.21 16.56 -2.84
C PRO A 454 -0.18 15.91 -2.94
N GLY A 455 -1.27 16.68 -2.83
CA GLY A 455 -2.63 16.17 -3.00
C GLY A 455 -2.94 15.75 -4.45
N SER A 456 -2.32 16.41 -5.43
CA SER A 456 -2.44 16.12 -6.86
C SER A 456 -1.70 14.84 -7.30
N MET A 457 -0.84 14.28 -6.45
CA MET A 457 -0.15 13.01 -6.75
C MET A 457 -1.12 11.83 -6.82
N ARG A 458 -2.11 11.81 -5.91
CA ARG A 458 -3.05 10.67 -5.73
C ARG A 458 -4.42 10.95 -6.30
N LYS A 459 -4.86 12.22 -6.30
CA LYS A 459 -6.19 12.61 -6.81
C LYS A 459 -6.14 12.77 -8.33
N ARG A 460 -7.28 12.59 -9.00
CA ARG A 460 -7.39 12.93 -10.43
C ARG A 460 -7.28 14.45 -10.53
N THR A 461 -6.12 14.93 -10.97
CA THR A 461 -5.87 16.36 -11.09
C THR A 461 -6.48 16.86 -12.39
N MET A 462 -7.12 18.02 -12.35
CA MET A 462 -7.61 18.66 -13.56
C MET A 462 -6.41 19.03 -14.43
N LEU A 463 -6.39 18.50 -15.65
CA LEU A 463 -5.46 18.93 -16.69
C LEU A 463 -6.11 20.09 -17.44
N VAL A 464 -5.40 21.20 -17.61
CA VAL A 464 -5.90 22.42 -18.27
C VAL A 464 -4.99 22.93 -19.37
#